data_AF-A0A258TWF2-F1
#
_entry.id   AF-A0A258TWF2-F1
#
_cell.length_a   1.000
_cell.length_b   1.000
_cell.length_c   1.000
_cell.angle_alpha   90.00
_cell.angle_beta   90.00
_cell.angle_gamma   90.00
#
_symmetry.space_group_name_H-M   'P 1'
#
loop_
_entity.id
_entity.type
_entity.pdbx_description
1 polymer ?
#
loop_
_entity_poly.entity_id
_entity_poly.type
_entity_poly.pdbx_seq_one_letter_code
_entity_poly.pdbx_strand_id
1 'polypeptide(L)'
;MSIRFIAGLAAVLVLAFSGSSLAQEPASLRELKQLQVLLAVINSELKSDLDQILVLQEAIKANARPLLEAQGRTPDPVSFDAVAASQRLAIQRETALNARLDALLARSAALDAKKLPILDRMREIGLAPQR
;
A
#
# COMPACT_ATOMS: atom_id res chain seq x y z
N MET A 1 32.72 -66.28 9.92
CA MET A 1 31.54 -65.48 10.32
C MET A 1 31.89 -63.99 10.23
N SER A 2 32.07 -63.43 9.03
CA SER A 2 32.61 -62.06 8.89
C SER A 2 31.97 -61.24 7.78
N ILE A 3 31.13 -61.86 6.94
CA ILE A 3 30.55 -61.23 5.75
C ILE A 3 29.25 -60.47 6.06
N ARG A 4 28.63 -60.73 7.23
CA ARG A 4 27.36 -60.09 7.64
C ARG A 4 27.52 -58.67 8.19
N PHE A 5 28.75 -58.24 8.50
CA PHE A 5 28.99 -56.89 9.04
C PHE A 5 29.14 -55.82 7.96
N ILE A 6 29.53 -56.19 6.74
CA ILE A 6 29.80 -55.22 5.66
C ILE A 6 28.50 -54.74 4.99
N ALA A 7 27.46 -55.58 4.96
CA ALA A 7 26.16 -55.19 4.43
C ALA A 7 25.42 -54.15 5.28
N GLY A 8 25.69 -54.09 6.60
CA GLY A 8 25.09 -53.10 7.50
C GLY A 8 25.71 -51.71 7.36
N LEU A 9 26.99 -51.62 7.00
CA LEU A 9 27.70 -50.34 6.86
C LEU A 9 27.33 -49.60 5.56
N ALA A 10 27.04 -50.35 4.49
CA ALA A 10 26.60 -49.77 3.21
C ALA A 10 25.20 -49.13 3.29
N ALA A 11 24.30 -49.68 4.11
CA ALA A 11 22.95 -49.14 4.27
C ALA A 11 22.90 -47.82 5.06
N VAL A 12 23.85 -47.59 5.98
CA VAL A 12 23.96 -46.34 6.73
C VAL A 12 24.63 -45.24 5.91
N LEU A 13 25.53 -45.59 4.97
CA LEU A 13 26.20 -44.61 4.13
C LEU A 13 25.31 -44.00 3.04
N VAL A 14 24.27 -44.72 2.58
CA VAL A 14 23.30 -44.20 1.60
C VAL A 14 22.31 -43.21 2.24
N LEU A 15 22.01 -43.36 3.54
CA LEU A 15 21.15 -42.42 4.27
C LEU A 15 21.87 -41.12 4.69
N ALA A 16 23.19 -41.12 4.75
CA ALA A 16 23.98 -39.93 5.04
C ALA A 16 24.18 -39.00 3.82
N PHE A 17 23.85 -39.46 2.60
CA PHE A 17 23.89 -38.66 1.37
C PHE A 17 22.51 -38.12 0.94
N SER A 18 21.52 -38.14 1.84
CA SER A 18 20.34 -37.28 1.77
C SER A 18 20.60 -35.91 2.42
N GLY A 19 21.89 -35.53 2.51
CA GLY A 19 22.32 -34.20 2.91
C GLY A 19 21.82 -33.16 1.93
N SER A 20 20.73 -32.51 2.30
CA SER A 20 20.58 -31.08 2.09
C SER A 20 20.67 -30.60 0.64
N SER A 21 19.87 -31.16 -0.25
CA SER A 21 19.23 -30.29 -1.25
C SER A 21 18.07 -29.55 -0.58
N LEU A 22 18.39 -28.72 0.42
CA LEU A 22 17.70 -27.45 0.50
C LEU A 22 18.07 -26.78 -0.81
N ALA A 23 17.27 -27.03 -1.86
CA ALA A 23 17.37 -26.36 -3.12
C ALA A 23 17.40 -24.87 -2.78
N GLN A 24 18.61 -24.30 -2.78
CA GLN A 24 18.78 -22.87 -2.59
C GLN A 24 18.00 -22.28 -3.74
N GLU A 25 16.85 -21.66 -3.42
CA GLU A 25 16.10 -20.93 -4.43
C GLU A 25 17.10 -20.02 -5.15
N PRO A 26 17.19 -20.10 -6.49
CA PRO A 26 18.09 -19.26 -7.25
C PRO A 26 17.83 -17.81 -6.82
N ALA A 27 18.92 -17.06 -6.60
CA ALA A 27 18.85 -15.71 -6.01
C ALA A 27 17.85 -14.80 -6.75
N SER A 28 17.70 -15.00 -8.06
CA SER A 28 16.72 -14.35 -8.93
C SER A 28 15.25 -14.62 -8.54
N LEU A 29 14.89 -15.84 -8.13
CA LEU A 29 13.53 -16.16 -7.67
C LEU A 29 13.23 -15.53 -6.32
N ARG A 30 14.21 -15.47 -5.42
CA ARG A 30 14.06 -14.79 -4.13
C ARG A 30 13.90 -13.27 -4.32
N GLU A 31 14.71 -12.67 -5.18
CA GLU A 31 14.60 -11.24 -5.53
C GLU A 31 13.23 -10.94 -6.18
N LEU A 32 12.77 -11.79 -7.10
CA LEU A 32 11.47 -11.63 -7.75
C LEU A 32 10.30 -11.70 -6.75
N LYS A 33 10.35 -12.62 -5.78
CA LYS A 33 9.36 -12.68 -4.69
C LYS A 33 9.38 -11.41 -3.83
N GLN A 34 10.56 -10.87 -3.51
CA GLN A 34 10.68 -9.64 -2.74
C GLN A 34 10.08 -8.44 -3.51
N LEU A 35 10.38 -8.32 -4.80
CA LEU A 35 9.80 -7.28 -5.66
C LEU A 35 8.28 -7.40 -5.78
N GLN A 36 7.74 -8.62 -5.88
CA GLN A 36 6.30 -8.86 -5.86
C GLN A 36 5.65 -8.41 -4.55
N VAL A 37 6.27 -8.72 -3.40
CA VAL A 37 5.78 -8.26 -2.09
C VAL A 37 5.79 -6.74 -2.01
N LEU A 38 6.87 -6.10 -2.44
CA LEU A 38 6.97 -4.64 -2.46
C LEU A 38 5.89 -4.02 -3.35
N LEU A 39 5.65 -4.57 -4.53
CA LEU A 39 4.60 -4.11 -5.44
C LEU A 39 3.20 -4.29 -4.82
N ALA A 40 2.96 -5.40 -4.12
CA ALA A 40 1.71 -5.65 -3.42
C ALA A 40 1.46 -4.64 -2.29
N VAL A 41 2.50 -4.30 -1.52
CA VAL A 41 2.42 -3.25 -0.48
C VAL A 41 2.09 -1.91 -1.11
N ILE A 42 2.79 -1.50 -2.17
CA ILE A 42 2.52 -0.23 -2.86
C ILE A 42 1.09 -0.19 -3.38
N ASN A 43 0.60 -1.26 -4.01
CA ASN A 43 -0.79 -1.30 -4.50
C ASN A 43 -1.82 -1.23 -3.35
N SER A 44 -1.53 -1.85 -2.21
CA SER A 44 -2.37 -1.74 -1.01
C SER A 44 -2.42 -0.31 -0.47
N GLU A 45 -1.26 0.36 -0.42
CA GLU A 45 -1.18 1.77 0.00
C GLU A 45 -1.92 2.70 -0.97
N LEU A 46 -1.75 2.51 -2.28
CA LEU A 46 -2.47 3.28 -3.30
C LEU A 46 -3.99 3.11 -3.20
N LYS A 47 -4.46 1.88 -2.94
CA LYS A 47 -5.88 1.63 -2.71
C LYS A 47 -6.38 2.37 -1.46
N SER A 48 -5.61 2.32 -0.38
CA SER A 48 -5.96 3.05 0.85
C SER A 48 -5.97 4.56 0.65
N ASP A 49 -5.04 5.11 -0.14
CA ASP A 49 -5.01 6.54 -0.47
C ASP A 49 -6.23 6.92 -1.31
N LEU A 50 -6.61 6.09 -2.28
CA LEU A 50 -7.81 6.31 -3.10
C LEU A 50 -9.09 6.30 -2.25
N ASP A 51 -9.23 5.35 -1.33
CA ASP A 51 -10.37 5.29 -0.41
C ASP A 51 -10.44 6.58 0.46
N GLN A 52 -9.29 7.06 0.95
CA GLN A 52 -9.22 8.30 1.73
C GLN A 52 -9.54 9.55 0.90
N ILE A 53 -9.09 9.59 -0.36
CA ILE A 53 -9.40 10.68 -1.30
C ILE A 53 -10.91 10.78 -1.52
N LEU A 54 -11.59 9.65 -1.74
CA LEU A 54 -13.04 9.63 -1.93
C LEU A 54 -13.78 10.18 -0.70
N VAL A 55 -13.38 9.75 0.49
CA VAL A 55 -13.95 10.25 1.76
C VAL A 55 -13.72 11.75 1.92
N LEU A 56 -12.53 12.26 1.60
CA LEU A 56 -12.24 13.70 1.68
C LEU A 56 -13.04 14.51 0.67
N GLN A 57 -13.22 14.01 -0.55
CA GLN A 57 -14.05 14.68 -1.56
C GLN A 57 -15.51 14.76 -1.11
N GLU A 58 -16.03 13.73 -0.45
CA GLU A 58 -17.37 13.77 0.16
C GLU A 58 -17.44 14.78 1.31
N ALA A 59 -16.41 14.84 2.16
CA ALA A 59 -16.34 15.82 3.24
C ALA A 59 -16.27 17.27 2.73
N ILE A 60 -15.51 17.53 1.67
CA ILE A 60 -15.44 18.85 1.01
C ILE A 60 -16.81 19.22 0.45
N LYS A 61 -17.47 18.31 -0.27
CA LYS A 61 -18.83 18.52 -0.80
C LYS A 61 -19.83 18.79 0.32
N ALA A 62 -19.71 18.11 1.46
CA ALA A 62 -20.58 18.32 2.61
C ALA A 62 -20.35 19.69 3.25
N ASN A 63 -19.09 20.13 3.36
CA ASN A 63 -18.73 21.44 3.90
C ASN A 63 -19.18 22.60 2.99
N ALA A 64 -19.22 22.37 1.67
CA ALA A 64 -19.72 23.34 0.69
C ALA A 64 -21.25 23.47 0.65
N ARG A 65 -22.00 22.59 1.32
CA ARG A 65 -23.47 22.72 1.37
C ARG A 65 -23.85 23.92 2.24
N PRO A 66 -24.70 24.84 1.74
CA PRO A 66 -25.11 26.00 2.52
C PRO A 66 -25.83 25.57 3.79
N LEU A 67 -25.51 26.21 4.91
CA LEU A 67 -26.25 26.10 6.17
C LEU A 67 -27.67 26.63 5.92
N LEU A 68 -28.63 25.72 5.72
CA LEU A 68 -30.05 26.01 5.53
C LEU A 68 -30.68 26.78 6.70
N GLU A 69 -30.00 26.85 7.85
CA GLU A 69 -30.41 27.63 9.02
C GLU A 69 -30.49 29.15 8.74
N ALA A 70 -29.72 29.66 7.78
CA ALA A 70 -29.79 31.07 7.39
C ALA A 70 -30.98 31.42 6.47
N GLN A 71 -31.76 30.44 5.99
CA GLN A 71 -32.85 30.62 5.02
C GLN A 71 -34.26 30.61 5.65
N GLY A 72 -34.38 30.86 6.96
CA GLY A 72 -35.68 31.17 7.59
C GLY A 72 -36.42 29.99 8.25
N ARG A 73 -35.71 28.99 8.78
CA ARG A 73 -36.33 27.88 9.56
C ARG A 73 -36.18 27.98 11.08
N THR A 74 -35.43 28.96 11.58
CA THR A 74 -35.27 29.24 13.01
C THR A 74 -36.13 30.43 13.42
N PRO A 75 -36.88 30.35 14.53
CA PRO A 75 -37.75 31.43 15.01
C PRO A 75 -36.96 32.66 15.52
N ASP A 76 -35.66 32.52 15.79
CA ASP A 76 -34.80 33.60 16.25
C ASP A 76 -33.99 34.23 15.10
N PRO A 77 -33.88 35.57 15.05
CA PRO A 77 -33.04 36.24 14.07
C PRO A 77 -31.56 35.86 14.29
N VAL A 78 -30.97 35.21 13.29
CA VAL A 78 -29.54 34.87 13.31
C VAL A 78 -28.73 36.17 13.19
N SER A 79 -27.81 36.42 14.14
CA SER A 79 -26.96 37.60 14.09
C SER A 79 -25.97 37.52 12.92
N PHE A 80 -25.71 38.66 12.26
CA PHE A 80 -24.72 38.74 11.18
C PHE A 80 -23.33 38.25 11.62
N ASP A 81 -22.94 38.52 12.86
CA ASP A 81 -21.66 38.06 13.42
C ASP A 81 -21.58 36.53 13.54
N ALA A 82 -22.69 35.86 13.90
CA ALA A 82 -22.76 34.40 13.96
C ALA A 82 -22.63 33.77 12.56
N VAL A 83 -23.23 34.39 11.54
CA VAL A 83 -23.09 33.97 10.14
C VAL A 83 -21.66 34.18 9.64
N ALA A 84 -21.04 35.33 9.95
CA ALA A 84 -19.67 35.61 9.54
C ALA A 84 -18.67 34.66 10.22
N ALA A 85 -18.88 34.34 11.51
CA ALA A 85 -18.06 33.39 12.24
C ALA A 85 -18.20 31.95 11.68
N SER A 86 -19.42 31.51 11.36
CA SER A 86 -19.65 30.18 10.78
C SER A 86 -19.03 30.04 9.39
N GLN A 87 -19.11 31.08 8.56
CA GLN A 87 -18.43 31.12 7.26
C GLN A 87 -16.90 31.04 7.40
N ARG A 88 -16.30 31.79 8.34
CA ARG A 88 -14.85 31.70 8.60
C ARG A 88 -14.43 30.29 9.00
N LEU A 89 -15.21 29.63 9.86
CA LEU A 89 -14.95 28.25 10.26
C LEU A 89 -15.11 27.27 9.09
N ALA A 90 -16.11 27.47 8.23
CA ALA A 90 -16.30 26.65 7.03
C ALA A 90 -15.10 26.78 6.06
N ILE A 91 -14.61 27.99 5.83
CA ILE A 91 -13.41 28.25 5.01
C ILE A 91 -12.18 27.60 5.64
N GLN A 92 -11.97 27.75 6.94
CA GLN A 92 -10.84 27.11 7.63
C GLN A 92 -10.89 25.58 7.49
N ARG A 93 -12.07 24.96 7.68
CA ARG A 93 -12.24 23.52 7.47
C ARG A 93 -11.96 23.11 6.04
N GLU A 94 -12.45 23.87 5.05
CA GLU A 94 -12.21 23.59 3.64
C GLU A 94 -10.72 23.64 3.30
N THR A 95 -10.00 24.67 3.77
CA THR A 95 -8.55 24.78 3.54
C THR A 95 -7.79 23.60 4.14
N ALA A 96 -8.16 23.14 5.33
CA ALA A 96 -7.55 21.97 5.96
C ALA A 96 -7.86 20.66 5.21
N LEU A 97 -9.09 20.49 4.73
CA LEU A 97 -9.48 19.33 3.93
C LEU A 97 -8.75 19.29 2.58
N ASN A 98 -8.64 20.43 1.90
CA ASN A 98 -7.93 20.55 0.63
C ASN A 98 -6.42 20.29 0.80
N ALA A 99 -5.78 20.84 1.84
CA ALA A 99 -4.37 20.57 2.13
C ALA A 99 -4.11 19.07 2.37
N ARG A 100 -5.04 18.38 3.04
CA ARG A 100 -4.95 16.92 3.25
C ARG A 100 -5.15 16.14 1.94
N LEU A 101 -6.07 16.58 1.09
CA LEU A 101 -6.29 16.00 -0.24
C LEU A 101 -5.02 16.12 -1.10
N ASP A 102 -4.41 17.31 -1.14
CA ASP A 102 -3.18 17.56 -1.90
C ASP A 102 -2.03 16.68 -1.40
N ALA A 103 -1.91 16.51 -0.09
CA ALA A 103 -0.89 15.62 0.49
C ALA A 103 -1.09 14.15 0.09
N LEU A 104 -2.33 13.65 0.06
CA LEU A 104 -2.63 12.29 -0.41
C LEU A 104 -2.38 12.12 -1.89
N LEU A 105 -2.74 13.10 -2.72
CA LEU A 105 -2.46 13.07 -4.15
C LEU A 105 -0.96 13.04 -4.43
N ALA A 106 -0.18 13.87 -3.72
CA ALA A 106 1.28 13.87 -3.82
C ALA A 106 1.89 12.53 -3.37
N ARG A 107 1.40 11.95 -2.27
CA ARG A 107 1.83 10.63 -1.81
C ARG A 107 1.52 9.54 -2.83
N SER A 108 0.31 9.53 -3.37
CA SER A 108 -0.13 8.57 -4.39
C SER A 108 0.74 8.65 -5.65
N ALA A 109 0.99 9.86 -6.15
CA ALA A 109 1.89 10.07 -7.29
C ALA A 109 3.33 9.57 -7.01
N ALA A 110 3.84 9.79 -5.80
CA ALA A 110 5.16 9.29 -5.40
C ALA A 110 5.21 7.75 -5.29
N LEU A 111 4.13 7.12 -4.81
CA LEU A 111 4.00 5.66 -4.76
C LEU A 111 3.89 5.05 -6.15
N ASP A 112 3.12 5.66 -7.06
CA ASP A 112 3.03 5.21 -8.44
C ASP A 112 4.38 5.32 -9.17
N ALA A 113 5.14 6.40 -8.95
CA ALA A 113 6.48 6.56 -9.51
C ALA A 113 7.45 5.45 -9.06
N LYS A 114 7.28 4.91 -7.84
CA LYS A 114 8.10 3.79 -7.33
C LYS A 114 7.81 2.45 -7.99
N LYS A 115 6.67 2.30 -8.68
CA LYS A 115 6.30 1.03 -9.35
C LYS A 115 7.13 0.77 -10.61
N LEU A 116 7.40 1.82 -11.39
CA LEU A 116 8.18 1.74 -12.63
C LEU A 116 9.53 1.00 -12.46
N PRO A 117 10.43 1.41 -11.55
CA PRO A 117 11.71 0.72 -11.39
C PRO A 117 11.55 -0.72 -10.88
N ILE A 118 10.52 -1.03 -10.10
CA ILE A 118 10.23 -2.39 -9.63
C ILE A 118 9.80 -3.28 -10.81
N LEU A 119 8.91 -2.78 -11.67
CA LEU A 119 8.44 -3.51 -12.85
C LEU A 119 9.57 -3.72 -13.86
N ASP A 120 10.41 -2.70 -14.07
CA ASP A 120 11.59 -2.81 -14.93
C ASP A 120 12.55 -3.87 -14.37
N ARG A 121 12.82 -3.86 -13.07
CA ARG A 121 13.68 -4.86 -12.42
C ARG A 121 13.11 -6.27 -12.52
N MET A 122 11.81 -6.45 -12.33
CA MET A 122 11.15 -7.74 -12.52
C MET A 122 11.27 -8.25 -13.96
N ARG A 123 11.16 -7.34 -14.95
CA ARG A 123 11.34 -7.68 -16.37
C ARG A 123 12.78 -8.09 -16.66
N GLU A 124 13.78 -7.37 -16.13
CA GLU A 124 15.19 -7.75 -16.27
C GLU A 124 15.46 -9.16 -15.74
N ILE A 125 14.95 -9.47 -14.54
CA ILE A 125 15.10 -10.80 -13.92
C ILE A 125 14.38 -11.88 -14.75
N GLY A 126 13.20 -11.57 -15.30
CA GLY A 126 12.44 -12.49 -16.14
C GLY A 126 13.07 -12.77 -17.51
N LEU A 127 13.88 -11.84 -18.03
CA LEU A 127 14.61 -11.98 -19.30
C LEU A 127 16.00 -12.60 -19.14
N ALA A 128 16.57 -12.60 -17.92
CA ALA A 128 17.84 -13.23 -17.66
C ALA A 128 17.71 -14.77 -17.77
N PRO A 129 18.59 -15.46 -18.53
CA PRO A 129 18.56 -16.91 -18.59
C PRO A 129 18.79 -17.49 -17.19
N GLN A 130 17.84 -18.32 -16.73
CA GLN A 130 17.96 -19.06 -15.47
C GLN A 130 19.09 -20.08 -15.63
N ARG A 131 20.32 -19.68 -15.31
CA ARG A 131 21.49 -20.56 -15.26
C ARG A 131 21.76 -21.00 -13.83
#